data_AF-A0A3D4TIW0-F1
#
_entry.id   AF-A0A3D4TIW0-F1
#
_cell.length_a   1.000
_cell.length_b   1.000
_cell.length_c   1.000
_cell.angle_alpha   90.00
_cell.angle_beta   90.00
_cell.angle_gamma   90.00
#
_symmetry.space_group_name_H-M   'P 1'
#
loop_
_entity.id
_entity.type
_entity.pdbx_description
1 polymer ?
#
loop_
_entity_poly.entity_id
_entity_poly.type
_entity_poly.pdbx_seq_one_letter_code
_entity_poly.pdbx_strand_id
1 'polypeptide(L)'
;MSLFSRHVELYEFGRGSQRWRYTSSDRVETYDSQLFTPEAIKRGRIGQSAQEARSNLELTVPLSLPLASVLRPYTPTERIIVRWRRVRKS
;
A
#
# COMPACT_ATOMS: atom_id res chain seq x y z
N MET A 1 22.84 7.71 19.52
CA MET A 1 21.92 6.57 19.38
C MET A 1 21.25 6.65 18.02
N SER A 2 21.61 5.80 17.06
CA SER A 2 20.99 5.81 15.73
C SER A 2 19.71 4.99 15.75
N LEU A 3 18.56 5.65 15.89
CA LEU A 3 17.22 5.05 15.88
C LEU A 3 16.67 4.84 14.44
N PHE A 4 17.46 5.15 13.41
CA PHE A 4 16.98 5.22 12.04
C PHE A 4 17.31 3.97 11.23
N SER A 5 16.86 2.80 11.67
CA SER A 5 16.54 1.77 10.68
C SER A 5 15.25 2.21 9.99
N ARG A 6 15.35 3.09 8.98
CA ARG A 6 14.17 3.57 8.24
C ARG A 6 13.59 2.38 7.48
N HIS A 7 12.59 1.74 8.06
CA HIS A 7 11.80 0.77 7.33
C HIS A 7 10.88 1.56 6.40
N VAL A 8 10.86 1.21 5.13
CA VAL A 8 9.91 1.76 4.18
C VAL A 8 8.80 0.74 3.96
N GLU A 9 7.57 1.22 3.85
CA GLU A 9 6.43 0.38 3.52
C GLU A 9 6.15 0.52 2.02
N LEU A 10 5.97 -0.61 1.36
CA LEU A 10 5.64 -0.73 -0.05
C LEU A 10 4.24 -1.32 -0.17
N TYR A 11 3.43 -0.70 -1.01
CA TYR A 11 2.05 -1.07 -1.25
C TYR A 11 1.86 -1.29 -2.75
N GLU A 12 1.49 -2.50 -3.14
CA GLU A 12 1.01 -2.78 -4.50
C GLU A 12 -0.46 -3.14 -4.45
N PHE A 13 -1.28 -2.36 -5.14
CA PHE A 13 -2.70 -2.62 -5.35
C PHE A 13 -2.89 -3.20 -6.75
N GLY A 14 -3.60 -4.31 -6.86
CA GLY A 14 -3.88 -4.98 -8.13
C GLY A 14 -5.37 -5.19 -8.35
N ARG A 15 -5.83 -4.89 -9.56
CA ARG A 15 -7.18 -5.18 -10.04
C ARG A 15 -7.10 -5.59 -11.51
N GLY A 16 -7.39 -6.86 -11.81
CA GLY A 16 -7.18 -7.40 -13.16
C GLY A 16 -5.74 -7.16 -13.65
N SER A 17 -5.59 -6.47 -14.78
CA SER A 17 -4.30 -6.05 -15.35
C SER A 17 -3.75 -4.75 -14.76
N GLN A 18 -4.55 -3.97 -14.03
CA GLN A 18 -4.12 -2.70 -13.45
C GLN A 18 -3.31 -2.94 -12.18
N ARG A 19 -2.21 -2.20 -12.06
CA ARG A 19 -1.30 -2.22 -10.90
C ARG A 19 -0.97 -0.80 -10.49
N TRP A 20 -1.14 -0.49 -9.22
CA TRP A 20 -0.72 0.76 -8.61
C TRP A 20 0.29 0.48 -7.51
N ARG A 21 1.43 1.19 -7.53
CA ARG A 21 2.57 0.94 -6.65
C ARG A 21 2.94 2.21 -5.91
N TYR A 22 2.88 2.15 -4.59
CA TYR A 22 3.10 3.30 -3.73
C TYR A 22 4.04 2.96 -2.58
N THR A 23 4.78 3.95 -2.11
CA THR A 23 5.64 3.82 -0.93
C THR A 23 5.34 4.91 0.07
N SER A 24 5.51 4.57 1.36
CA SER A 24 5.49 5.54 2.46
C SER A 24 6.79 6.34 2.58
N SER A 25 7.77 6.10 1.69
CA SER A 25 9.01 6.88 1.65
C SER A 25 8.77 8.28 1.09
N ASP A 26 9.71 9.17 1.35
CA ASP A 26 9.80 10.51 0.78
C ASP A 26 10.35 10.53 -0.67
N ARG A 27 10.69 9.37 -1.22
CA ARG A 27 11.37 9.19 -2.51
C ARG A 27 10.82 8.00 -3.26
N VAL A 28 11.04 7.98 -4.57
CA VAL A 28 10.75 6.81 -5.41
C VAL A 28 11.59 5.63 -4.95
N GLU A 29 10.92 4.49 -4.77
CA GLU A 29 11.53 3.26 -4.33
C GLU A 29 11.54 2.23 -5.45
N THR A 30 12.68 1.58 -5.67
CA THR A 30 12.77 0.45 -6.60
C THR A 30 12.85 -0.83 -5.79
N TYR A 31 11.92 -1.75 -6.03
CA TYR A 31 11.91 -3.06 -5.40
C TYR A 31 11.46 -4.11 -6.40
N ASP A 32 12.22 -5.19 -6.53
CA ASP A 32 11.93 -6.29 -7.47
C ASP A 32 11.75 -5.78 -8.92
N SER A 33 12.62 -4.87 -9.35
CA SER A 33 12.56 -4.17 -10.65
C SER A 33 11.29 -3.36 -10.90
N GLN A 34 10.50 -3.08 -9.86
CA GLN A 34 9.31 -2.22 -9.93
C GLN A 34 9.52 -0.91 -9.19
N LEU A 35 9.02 0.17 -9.78
CA LEU A 35 9.01 1.49 -9.18
C LEU A 35 7.76 1.68 -8.31
N PHE A 36 7.98 2.24 -7.12
CA PHE A 36 6.94 2.61 -6.17
C PHE A 36 6.99 4.13 -5.96
N THR A 37 5.88 4.79 -6.22
CA THR A 37 5.76 6.25 -6.14
C THR A 37 5.57 6.69 -4.69
N PRO A 38 6.30 7.70 -4.21
CA PRO A 38 6.16 8.21 -2.85
C PRO A 38 4.83 8.92 -2.69
N GLU A 39 4.06 8.52 -1.69
CA GLU A 39 2.76 9.08 -1.38
C GLU A 39 2.56 9.17 0.13
N ALA A 40 1.72 10.10 0.57
CA ALA A 40 1.42 10.32 1.99
C ALA A 40 0.47 9.25 2.56
N ILE A 41 0.90 7.99 2.49
CA ILE A 41 0.18 6.81 2.96
C ILE A 41 0.47 6.61 4.43
N LYS A 42 -0.58 6.55 5.25
CA LYS A 42 -0.48 6.21 6.68
C LYS A 42 -1.12 4.86 6.93
N ARG A 43 -0.37 3.96 7.54
CA ARG A 43 -0.86 2.66 7.99
C ARG A 43 -1.54 2.81 9.36
N GLY A 44 -2.78 2.36 9.43
CA GLY A 44 -3.55 2.23 10.66
C GLY A 44 -3.29 0.90 11.37
N ARG A 45 -4.34 0.38 12.02
CA ARG A 45 -4.27 -0.89 12.73
C ARG A 45 -4.22 -2.05 11.74
N ILE A 46 -3.55 -3.13 12.14
CA ILE A 46 -3.63 -4.43 11.48
C ILE A 46 -4.39 -5.34 12.43
N GLY A 47 -5.63 -5.65 12.08
CA GLY A 47 -6.36 -6.74 12.73
C GLY A 47 -5.96 -8.05 12.06
N GLN A 48 -5.20 -8.91 12.74
CA GLN A 48 -4.97 -10.28 12.27
C GLN A 48 -5.90 -11.22 13.01
N SER A 49 -6.59 -12.08 12.27
CA SER A 49 -7.48 -13.10 12.82
C SER A 49 -7.27 -14.42 12.11
N ALA A 50 -7.56 -15.53 12.80
CA ALA A 50 -7.55 -16.87 12.21
C ALA A 50 -8.58 -17.02 11.07
N GLN A 51 -9.60 -16.17 11.03
CA GLN A 51 -10.53 -16.07 9.90
C GLN A 51 -10.09 -14.93 8.97
N GLU A 52 -9.77 -15.24 7.70
CA GLU A 52 -9.32 -14.25 6.72
C GLU A 52 -10.32 -13.09 6.59
N ALA A 53 -11.62 -13.37 6.60
CA ALA A 53 -12.70 -12.38 6.52
C ALA A 53 -12.69 -11.34 7.66
N ARG A 54 -12.01 -11.65 8.77
CA ARG A 54 -11.87 -10.74 9.93
C ARG A 54 -10.52 -10.04 9.97
N SER A 55 -9.62 -10.37 9.06
CA SER A 55 -8.34 -9.68 8.97
C SER A 55 -8.53 -8.35 8.25
N ASN A 56 -8.05 -7.26 8.86
CA ASN A 56 -8.12 -5.93 8.28
C ASN A 56 -6.73 -5.29 8.21
N LEU A 57 -6.56 -4.43 7.21
CA LEU A 57 -5.44 -3.50 7.10
C LEU A 57 -6.04 -2.14 6.78
N GLU A 58 -6.01 -1.23 7.76
CA GLU A 58 -6.47 0.14 7.56
C GLU A 58 -5.35 0.97 6.92
N LEU A 59 -5.65 1.63 5.80
CA LEU A 59 -4.74 2.54 5.11
C LEU A 59 -5.45 3.87 4.84
N THR A 60 -4.80 4.95 5.26
CA THR A 60 -5.21 6.31 4.92
C THR A 60 -4.33 6.82 3.79
N VAL A 61 -4.94 7.28 2.71
CA VAL A 61 -4.24 7.73 1.50
C VAL A 61 -4.81 9.06 0.99
N PRO A 62 -4.02 9.85 0.24
CA PRO A 62 -4.54 11.05 -0.42
C PRO A 62 -5.67 10.71 -1.40
N LEU A 63 -6.66 11.60 -1.46
CA LEU A 63 -7.81 11.37 -2.34
C LEU A 63 -7.51 11.60 -3.82
N SER A 64 -6.44 12.33 -4.11
CA SER A 64 -5.93 12.57 -5.46
C SER A 64 -5.32 11.31 -6.10
N LEU A 65 -5.17 10.21 -5.36
CA LEU A 65 -4.57 9.00 -5.91
C LEU A 65 -5.44 8.41 -7.02
N PRO A 66 -4.82 7.96 -8.14
CA PRO A 66 -5.53 7.22 -9.19
C PRO A 66 -6.30 6.01 -8.65
N LEU A 67 -5.77 5.34 -7.62
CA LEU A 67 -6.45 4.24 -6.91
C LEU A 67 -7.80 4.67 -6.31
N ALA A 68 -7.88 5.87 -5.72
CA ALA A 68 -9.10 6.36 -5.08
C ALA A 68 -10.22 6.63 -6.09
N SER A 69 -9.86 7.04 -7.32
CA SER A 69 -10.81 7.20 -8.43
C SER A 69 -11.43 5.87 -8.86
N VAL A 70 -10.71 4.76 -8.75
CA VAL A 70 -11.22 3.42 -9.12
C VAL A 70 -12.21 2.86 -8.09
N LEU A 71 -12.12 3.33 -6.84
CA LEU A 71 -13.03 2.98 -5.75
C LEU A 71 -14.33 3.79 -5.76
N ARG A 72 -14.47 4.76 -6.66
CA ARG A 72 -15.65 5.61 -6.81
C ARG A 72 -16.18 5.51 -8.25
N PRO A 73 -17.49 5.73 -8.49
CA PRO A 73 -18.59 5.94 -7.54
C PRO A 73 -19.35 4.65 -7.15
N TYR A 74 -18.97 3.51 -7.72
CA TYR A 74 -19.59 2.21 -7.46
C TYR A 74 -18.56 1.26 -6.84
N THR A 75 -19.01 0.37 -5.95
CA THR A 75 -18.16 -0.70 -5.41
C THR A 75 -17.58 -1.51 -6.56
N PRO A 76 -16.24 -1.66 -6.66
CA PRO A 76 -15.64 -2.48 -7.71
C PRO A 76 -16.23 -3.89 -7.70
N THR A 77 -16.69 -4.37 -8.85
CA THR A 77 -17.16 -5.75 -9.02
C THR A 77 -16.02 -6.76 -8.84
N GLU A 78 -14.80 -6.32 -9.11
CA GLU A 78 -13.59 -7.12 -8.98
C GLU A 78 -12.87 -6.83 -7.67
N ARG A 79 -12.37 -7.90 -7.02
CA ARG A 79 -11.57 -7.78 -5.80
C ARG A 79 -10.26 -7.07 -6.08
N ILE A 80 -10.00 -5.99 -5.35
CA ILE A 80 -8.68 -5.35 -5.32
C ILE A 80 -7.82 -6.09 -4.30
N ILE A 81 -6.66 -6.58 -4.75
CA ILE A 81 -5.69 -7.25 -3.88
C ILE A 81 -4.64 -6.22 -3.47
N VAL A 82 -4.38 -6.10 -2.18
CA VAL A 82 -3.26 -5.32 -1.65
C VAL A 82 -2.13 -6.26 -1.24
N ARG A 83 -0.92 -5.99 -1.75
CA ARG A 83 0.31 -6.62 -1.32
C ARG A 83 1.11 -5.58 -0.56
N TRP A 84 1.19 -5.76 0.74
CA TRP A 84 1.97 -4.91 1.63
C TRP A 84 3.30 -5.59 1.97
N ARG A 85 4.39 -4.82 1.93
CA ARG A 85 5.72 -5.27 2.35
C ARG A 85 6.40 -4.19 3.17
N ARG A 86 7.12 -4.60 4.21
CA ARG A 86 8.02 -3.73 4.97
C ARG A 86 9.46 -4.07 4.60
N VAL A 87 10.19 -3.11 4.04
CA VAL A 87 11.58 -3.30 3.59
C VAL A 87 12.49 -2.47 4.48
N ARG A 88 13.56 -3.08 4.98
CA ARG A 88 14.60 -2.36 5.71
C ARG A 88 15.49 -1.63 4.70
N LYS A 89 15.69 -0.33 4.89
CA LYS A 89 16.73 0.40 4.17
C LYS A 89 18.07 0.14 4.82
N SER A 90 19.05 -0.27 4.01
CA SER A 90 20.47 -0.26 4.37
C SER A 90 20.98 1.16 4.49
#